data_AF-A0A0G1RGH2-F1
#
_entry.id   AF-A0A0G1RGH2-F1
#
_cell.length_a   1.000
_cell.length_b   1.000
_cell.length_c   1.000
_cell.angle_alpha   90.00
_cell.angle_beta   90.00
_cell.angle_gamma   90.00
#
_symmetry.space_group_name_H-M   'P 1'
#
loop_
_entity.id
_entity.type
_entity.pdbx_description
1 polymer ?
#
loop_
_entity_poly.entity_id
_entity_poly.type
_entity_poly.pdbx_seq_one_letter_code
_entity_poly.pdbx_strand_id
1 'polypeptide(L)'
;MTNPKNDKEKEVKICDNKSVGMLIWQNDKLLLIERKLFPFGFAPPAGHIDDKGSFENAAKEEVQEEVGLNLVKLELLTEGKKDNKCRREGGSWHYWKIYKVEAEGDLKPSKDETKQTGWYTREQIRNLSERTARYLNGEISEEEWQTHPGIETVWYEWFRELKII
;
A
#
# COMPACT_ATOMS: atom_id res chain seq x y z
N MET A 1 4.44 -14.25 -44.84
CA MET A 1 3.37 -13.46 -44.20
C MET A 1 3.72 -13.31 -42.73
N THR A 2 4.36 -12.21 -42.36
CA THR A 2 4.76 -11.89 -40.99
C THR A 2 3.55 -11.38 -40.23
N ASN A 3 3.13 -12.09 -39.19
CA ASN A 3 2.05 -11.69 -38.30
C ASN A 3 2.54 -10.48 -37.47
N PRO A 4 1.92 -9.29 -37.57
CA PRO A 4 2.33 -8.16 -36.75
C PRO A 4 1.97 -8.46 -35.30
N LYS A 5 2.99 -8.52 -34.44
CA LYS A 5 2.81 -8.56 -32.99
C LYS A 5 2.03 -7.31 -32.60
N ASN A 6 0.89 -7.55 -31.98
CA ASN A 6 0.03 -6.53 -31.42
C ASN A 6 0.71 -5.99 -30.15
N ASP A 7 1.72 -5.14 -30.33
CA ASP A 7 2.26 -4.32 -29.24
C ASP A 7 1.20 -3.29 -28.90
N LYS A 8 0.25 -3.67 -28.04
CA LYS A 8 -0.61 -2.70 -27.37
C LYS A 8 0.33 -1.81 -26.56
N GLU A 9 0.56 -0.57 -27.02
CA GLU A 9 1.15 0.48 -26.21
C GLU A 9 0.39 0.49 -24.87
N LYS A 10 1.10 0.13 -23.79
CA LYS A 10 0.54 0.26 -22.44
C LYS A 10 0.37 1.75 -22.22
N GLU A 11 -0.89 2.19 -22.20
CA GLU A 11 -1.27 3.54 -21.84
C GLU A 11 -0.57 3.94 -20.53
N VAL A 12 0.22 5.01 -20.59
CA VAL A 12 0.98 5.49 -19.44
C VAL A 12 -0.02 6.12 -18.47
N LYS A 13 -0.27 5.47 -17.34
CA LYS A 13 -1.13 6.04 -16.29
C LYS A 13 -0.44 7.25 -15.65
N ILE A 14 -1.12 8.39 -15.63
CA ILE A 14 -0.71 9.62 -14.96
C ILE A 14 -1.10 9.54 -13.48
N CYS A 15 -0.26 10.08 -12.60
CA CYS A 15 -0.53 10.18 -11.17
C CYS A 15 -1.53 11.32 -10.86
N ASP A 16 -2.59 11.04 -10.11
CA ASP A 16 -3.53 12.03 -9.57
C ASP A 16 -3.02 12.74 -8.30
N ASN A 17 -1.85 12.34 -7.80
CA ASN A 17 -1.21 12.75 -6.54
C ASN A 17 -2.13 12.65 -5.33
N LYS A 18 -3.05 11.67 -5.33
CA LYS A 18 -3.88 11.33 -4.18
C LYS A 18 -3.72 9.86 -3.85
N SER A 19 -3.78 9.55 -2.57
CA SER A 19 -3.78 8.16 -2.12
C SER A 19 -4.67 7.96 -0.91
N VAL A 20 -5.17 6.74 -0.77
CA VAL A 20 -5.93 6.29 0.38
C VAL A 20 -5.24 5.11 1.02
N GLY A 21 -5.28 5.02 2.34
CA GLY A 21 -4.72 3.91 3.10
C GLY A 21 -5.68 3.41 4.16
N MET A 22 -5.77 2.09 4.33
CA MET A 22 -6.78 1.45 5.16
C MET A 22 -6.15 0.62 6.27
N LEU A 23 -6.24 1.09 7.51
CA LEU A 23 -5.83 0.36 8.70
C LEU A 23 -6.96 -0.57 9.16
N ILE A 24 -6.83 -1.85 8.80
CA ILE A 24 -7.77 -2.91 9.18
C ILE A 24 -7.15 -3.75 10.30
N TRP A 25 -7.72 -3.67 11.50
CA TRP A 25 -7.26 -4.41 12.67
C TRP A 25 -8.20 -5.55 13.03
N GLN A 26 -7.64 -6.72 13.35
CA GLN A 26 -8.37 -7.87 13.89
C GLN A 26 -7.55 -8.52 15.01
N ASN A 27 -8.12 -8.67 16.20
CA ASN A 27 -7.46 -9.29 17.36
C ASN A 27 -6.03 -8.74 17.61
N ASP A 28 -5.90 -7.41 17.64
CA ASP A 28 -4.63 -6.69 17.82
C ASP A 28 -3.55 -6.95 16.75
N LYS A 29 -3.96 -7.48 15.60
CA LYS A 29 -3.11 -7.64 14.41
C LYS A 29 -3.58 -6.73 13.29
N LEU A 30 -2.64 -6.12 12.58
CA LEU A 30 -2.90 -5.27 11.42
C LEU A 30 -2.79 -6.11 10.14
N LEU A 31 -3.75 -5.95 9.23
CA LEU A 31 -3.64 -6.51 7.88
C LEU A 31 -2.57 -5.77 7.09
N LEU A 32 -1.57 -6.50 6.60
CA LEU A 32 -0.57 -5.97 5.67
C LEU A 32 -0.48 -6.85 4.42
N ILE A 33 -0.15 -6.21 3.30
CA ILE A 33 0.26 -6.81 2.04
C ILE A 33 1.75 -6.55 1.82
N GLU A 34 2.47 -7.51 1.23
CA GLU A 34 3.77 -7.24 0.62
C GLU A 34 3.56 -6.92 -0.86
N ARG A 35 3.95 -5.71 -1.26
CA ARG A 35 3.72 -5.21 -2.62
C ARG A 35 4.59 -5.96 -3.62
N LYS A 36 3.98 -6.42 -4.72
CA LYS A 36 4.69 -7.10 -5.82
C LYS A 36 5.40 -6.14 -6.76
N LEU A 37 4.91 -4.90 -6.84
CA LEU A 37 5.39 -3.86 -7.74
C LEU A 37 5.78 -2.63 -6.95
N PHE A 38 6.77 -1.90 -7.46
CA PHE A 38 7.24 -0.65 -6.86
C PHE A 38 6.06 0.31 -6.54
N PRO A 39 6.05 0.96 -5.35
CA PRO A 39 7.06 0.89 -4.28
C PRO A 39 7.05 -0.46 -3.53
N PHE A 40 8.25 -0.98 -3.24
CA PHE A 40 8.41 -2.25 -2.51
C PHE A 40 8.32 -2.02 -1.01
N GLY A 41 7.65 -2.92 -0.31
CA GLY A 41 7.35 -2.76 1.10
C GLY A 41 6.18 -3.61 1.57
N PHE A 42 6.11 -3.80 2.87
CA PHE A 42 4.87 -4.16 3.55
C PHE A 42 4.05 -2.90 3.80
N ALA A 43 2.78 -2.95 3.46
CA ALA A 43 1.86 -1.83 3.58
C ALA A 43 0.46 -2.34 3.98
N PRO A 44 -0.34 -1.57 4.70
CA PRO A 44 -1.80 -1.76 4.69
C PRO A 44 -2.36 -1.63 3.26
N PRO A 45 -3.57 -2.15 2.99
CA PRO A 45 -4.23 -1.94 1.72
C PRO A 45 -4.31 -0.44 1.37
N ALA A 46 -3.94 -0.08 0.15
CA ALA A 46 -3.73 1.31 -0.24
C ALA A 46 -3.65 1.51 -1.75
N GLY A 47 -4.19 2.63 -2.24
CA GLY A 47 -4.06 2.97 -3.65
C GLY A 47 -4.52 4.36 -4.02
N HIS A 48 -4.67 4.58 -5.33
CA HIS A 48 -4.99 5.89 -5.92
C HIS A 48 -6.50 6.13 -5.93
N ILE A 49 -6.89 7.40 -6.11
CA ILE A 49 -8.31 7.76 -6.21
C ILE A 49 -8.73 7.68 -7.67
N ASP A 50 -7.94 8.21 -8.60
CA ASP A 50 -8.17 8.12 -10.05
C ASP A 50 -9.62 8.44 -10.45
N ASP A 51 -10.26 7.51 -11.17
CA ASP A 51 -11.64 7.55 -11.66
C ASP A 51 -12.67 7.07 -10.61
N LYS A 52 -12.24 6.67 -9.41
CA LYS A 52 -13.11 6.21 -8.31
C LYS A 52 -13.90 7.36 -7.66
N GLY A 53 -13.54 8.61 -7.97
CA GLY A 53 -14.33 9.81 -7.69
C GLY A 53 -14.21 10.36 -6.26
N SER A 54 -14.03 9.51 -5.24
CA SER A 54 -13.81 9.93 -3.86
C SER A 54 -12.81 9.03 -3.12
N PHE A 55 -12.29 9.51 -1.99
CA PHE A 55 -11.40 8.71 -1.14
C PHE A 55 -12.13 7.51 -0.54
N GLU A 56 -13.41 7.65 -0.21
CA GLU A 56 -14.24 6.61 0.38
C GLU A 56 -14.55 5.50 -0.63
N ASN A 57 -14.84 5.86 -1.88
CA ASN A 57 -14.99 4.90 -2.96
C ASN A 57 -13.68 4.17 -3.24
N ALA A 58 -12.58 4.93 -3.31
CA ALA A 58 -11.25 4.36 -3.47
C ALA A 58 -10.92 3.37 -2.34
N ALA A 59 -11.18 3.72 -1.07
CA ALA A 59 -10.95 2.82 0.05
C ALA A 59 -11.74 1.51 -0.09
N LYS A 60 -13.01 1.60 -0.50
CA LYS A 60 -13.86 0.42 -0.69
C LYS A 60 -13.35 -0.49 -1.80
N GLU A 61 -13.00 0.10 -2.95
CA GLU A 61 -12.50 -0.66 -4.10
C GLU A 61 -11.15 -1.30 -3.81
N GLU A 62 -10.18 -0.54 -3.27
CA GLU A 62 -8.84 -1.05 -2.97
C GLU A 62 -8.86 -2.18 -1.93
N VAL A 63 -9.69 -2.08 -0.87
CA VAL A 63 -9.85 -3.18 0.10
C VAL A 63 -10.41 -4.44 -0.58
N GLN A 64 -11.36 -4.28 -1.50
CA GLN A 64 -11.94 -5.41 -2.22
C GLN A 64 -10.99 -6.01 -3.25
N GLU A 65 -10.25 -5.17 -3.98
CA GLU A 65 -9.31 -5.57 -5.04
C GLU A 65 -8.06 -6.22 -4.46
N GLU A 66 -7.40 -5.59 -3.48
CA GLU A 66 -6.10 -6.04 -2.99
C GLU A 66 -6.23 -7.25 -2.04
N VAL A 67 -7.27 -7.27 -1.20
CA VAL A 67 -7.40 -8.26 -0.10
C VAL A 67 -8.73 -9.00 -0.06
N GLY A 68 -9.69 -8.65 -0.90
CA GLY A 68 -10.93 -9.42 -1.06
C GLY A 68 -12.01 -9.18 0.00
N LEU A 69 -11.80 -8.23 0.92
CA LEU A 69 -12.73 -7.94 2.02
C LEU A 69 -13.78 -6.90 1.63
N ASN A 70 -14.93 -6.95 2.29
CA ASN A 70 -15.97 -5.94 2.15
C ASN A 70 -15.87 -4.91 3.26
N LEU A 71 -15.72 -3.64 2.90
CA LEU A 71 -15.72 -2.52 3.85
C LEU A 71 -17.10 -2.34 4.46
N VAL A 72 -17.17 -2.34 5.79
CA VAL A 72 -18.40 -2.14 6.59
C VAL A 72 -18.47 -0.73 7.18
N LYS A 73 -17.32 -0.23 7.68
CA LYS A 73 -17.24 1.10 8.28
C LYS A 73 -15.89 1.75 7.99
N LEU A 74 -15.92 3.07 7.83
CA LEU A 74 -14.79 3.90 7.50
C LEU A 74 -14.74 5.11 8.44
N GLU A 75 -13.58 5.35 9.06
CA GLU A 75 -13.35 6.49 9.96
C GLU A 75 -12.02 7.15 9.58
N LEU A 76 -12.04 8.45 9.25
CA LEU A 76 -10.82 9.20 8.92
C LEU A 76 -9.98 9.37 10.18
N LEU A 77 -8.74 8.88 10.16
CA LEU A 77 -7.80 9.03 11.27
C LEU A 77 -6.89 10.24 11.10
N THR A 78 -6.34 10.41 9.89
CA THR A 78 -5.45 11.52 9.57
C THR A 78 -5.40 11.72 8.05
N GLU A 79 -4.87 12.87 7.64
CA GLU A 79 -4.61 13.20 6.26
C GLU A 79 -3.37 14.09 6.15
N GLY A 80 -2.72 14.07 4.99
CA GLY A 80 -1.56 14.91 4.78
C GLY A 80 -0.78 14.59 3.52
N LYS A 81 0.09 15.52 3.14
CA LYS A 81 1.01 15.35 2.01
C LYS A 81 2.22 14.53 2.47
N LYS A 82 2.60 13.53 1.66
CA LYS A 82 3.87 12.82 1.77
C LYS A 82 4.58 12.79 0.43
N ASP A 83 5.90 12.96 0.47
CA ASP A 83 6.74 12.68 -0.69
C ASP A 83 6.85 11.16 -0.80
N ASN A 84 6.26 10.60 -1.85
CA ASN A 84 6.28 9.17 -2.13
C ASN A 84 6.28 8.99 -3.64
N LYS A 85 7.35 8.39 -4.16
CA LYS A 85 7.43 8.07 -5.58
C LYS A 85 6.53 6.88 -5.87
N CYS A 86 5.65 7.01 -6.85
CA CYS A 86 4.96 5.86 -7.43
C CYS A 86 5.47 5.60 -8.85
N ARG A 87 5.08 4.47 -9.42
CA ARG A 87 5.46 4.05 -10.79
C ARG A 87 4.83 4.89 -11.90
N ARG A 88 3.88 5.77 -11.57
CA ARG A 88 3.10 6.55 -12.55
C ARG A 88 3.80 7.86 -12.88
N GLU A 89 3.57 8.35 -14.10
CA GLU A 89 4.14 9.64 -14.52
C GLU A 89 3.61 10.78 -13.63
N GLY A 90 4.51 11.66 -13.19
CA GLY A 90 4.19 12.77 -12.27
C GLY A 90 4.08 12.40 -10.79
N GLY A 91 4.14 11.12 -10.43
CA GLY A 91 3.96 10.64 -9.05
C GLY A 91 5.21 10.75 -8.19
N SER A 92 5.49 11.95 -7.68
CA SER A 92 6.57 12.21 -6.71
C SER A 92 6.08 12.44 -5.29
N TRP A 93 4.78 12.69 -5.11
CA TRP A 93 4.14 12.96 -3.84
C TRP A 93 2.66 12.57 -3.94
N HIS A 94 2.02 12.36 -2.79
CA HIS A 94 0.57 12.16 -2.74
C HIS A 94 -0.03 12.88 -1.52
N TYR A 95 -1.25 13.38 -1.66
CA TYR A 95 -2.11 13.73 -0.55
C TYR A 95 -2.85 12.48 -0.08
N TRP A 96 -2.57 12.06 1.15
CA TRP A 96 -3.13 10.85 1.73
C TRP A 96 -4.33 11.16 2.59
N LYS A 97 -5.33 10.27 2.55
CA LYS A 97 -6.26 10.06 3.66
C LYS A 97 -6.08 8.67 4.22
N ILE A 98 -5.80 8.58 5.52
CA ILE A 98 -5.63 7.31 6.23
C ILE A 98 -6.87 7.06 7.06
N TYR A 99 -7.47 5.90 6.85
CA TYR A 99 -8.69 5.51 7.53
C TYR A 99 -8.48 4.30 8.43
N LYS A 100 -9.23 4.27 9.53
CA LYS A 100 -9.55 3.05 10.24
C LYS A 100 -10.73 2.39 9.54
N VAL A 101 -10.60 1.09 9.28
CA VAL A 101 -11.61 0.33 8.55
C VAL A 101 -12.06 -0.87 9.37
N GLU A 102 -13.38 -1.04 9.48
CA GLU A 102 -14.00 -2.32 9.82
C GLU A 102 -14.41 -2.99 8.52
N ALA A 103 -13.98 -4.23 8.30
CA ALA A 103 -14.26 -4.99 7.09
C ALA A 103 -14.57 -6.45 7.43
N GLU A 104 -15.35 -7.10 6.57
CA GLU A 104 -15.81 -8.47 6.74
C GLU A 104 -15.57 -9.35 5.52
N GLY A 105 -15.64 -10.67 5.73
CA GLY A 105 -15.40 -11.68 4.69
C GLY A 105 -14.07 -12.41 4.87
N ASP A 106 -13.75 -13.24 3.89
CA ASP A 106 -12.51 -14.02 3.85
C ASP A 106 -11.43 -13.29 3.05
N LEU A 107 -10.20 -13.32 3.54
CA LEU A 107 -9.05 -12.80 2.80
C LEU A 107 -8.89 -13.54 1.46
N LYS A 108 -8.94 -12.79 0.36
CA LYS A 108 -8.72 -13.27 -1.01
C LYS A 108 -7.74 -12.33 -1.71
N PRO A 109 -6.45 -12.40 -1.37
CA PRO A 109 -5.47 -11.44 -1.87
C PRO A 109 -5.26 -11.55 -3.38
N SER A 110 -5.11 -10.40 -4.04
CA SER A 110 -4.84 -10.33 -5.48
C SER A 110 -3.45 -10.87 -5.80
N LYS A 111 -3.39 -11.88 -6.67
CA LYS A 111 -2.13 -12.47 -7.16
C LYS A 111 -1.33 -11.54 -8.08
N ASP A 112 -1.99 -10.52 -8.62
CA ASP A 112 -1.39 -9.57 -9.55
C ASP A 112 -0.69 -8.42 -8.83
N GLU A 113 -1.12 -8.10 -7.61
CA GLU A 113 -0.67 -6.90 -6.88
C GLU A 113 0.13 -7.23 -5.62
N THR A 114 -0.17 -8.36 -4.99
CA THR A 114 0.44 -8.76 -3.72
C THR A 114 1.33 -9.99 -3.89
N LYS A 115 2.48 -10.00 -3.23
CA LYS A 115 3.31 -11.21 -3.07
C LYS A 115 2.76 -12.09 -1.96
N GLN A 116 2.36 -11.45 -0.86
CA GLN A 116 1.73 -12.10 0.29
C GLN A 116 0.85 -11.11 1.05
N THR A 117 -0.01 -11.65 1.90
CA THR A 117 -0.95 -10.91 2.74
C THR A 117 -1.13 -11.64 4.05
N GLY A 118 -1.25 -10.91 5.16
CA GLY A 118 -1.43 -11.53 6.46
C GLY A 118 -1.74 -10.57 7.59
N TRP A 119 -2.05 -11.15 8.75
CA TRP A 119 -2.31 -10.43 10.00
C TRP A 119 -1.03 -10.36 10.84
N TYR A 120 -0.53 -9.14 11.04
CA TYR A 120 0.75 -8.89 11.71
C TYR A 120 0.55 -8.31 13.10
N THR A 121 1.19 -8.91 14.09
CA THR A 121 1.27 -8.38 15.46
C THR A 121 2.11 -7.10 15.50
N ARG A 122 1.96 -6.32 16.58
CA ARG A 122 2.79 -5.14 16.82
C ARG A 122 4.29 -5.45 16.85
N GLU A 123 4.69 -6.61 17.35
CA GLU A 123 6.09 -7.04 17.35
C GLU A 123 6.60 -7.31 15.92
N GLN A 124 5.81 -8.00 15.09
CA GLN A 124 6.18 -8.21 13.69
C GLN A 124 6.26 -6.88 12.91
N ILE A 125 5.33 -5.96 13.16
CA ILE A 125 5.36 -4.61 12.56
C ILE A 125 6.62 -3.86 13.00
N ARG A 126 7.01 -3.96 14.28
CA ARG A 126 8.23 -3.36 14.80
C ARG A 126 9.47 -3.92 14.09
N ASN A 127 9.57 -5.24 13.96
CA ASN A 127 10.71 -5.88 13.27
C ASN A 127 10.81 -5.45 11.81
N LEU A 128 9.67 -5.36 11.10
CA LEU A 128 9.63 -4.83 9.74
C LEU A 128 10.04 -3.35 9.67
N SER A 129 9.67 -2.57 10.69
CA SER A 129 9.99 -1.14 10.77
C SER A 129 11.46 -0.89 11.11
N GLU A 130 12.07 -1.70 11.97
CA GLU A 130 13.50 -1.69 12.23
C GLU A 130 14.29 -2.00 10.96
N ARG A 131 13.80 -2.94 10.14
CA ARG A 131 14.39 -3.22 8.83
C ARG A 131 14.27 -2.01 7.89
N THR A 132 13.13 -1.32 7.85
CA THR A 132 12.99 -0.06 7.10
C THR A 132 13.97 1.00 7.57
N ALA A 133 14.17 1.14 8.89
CA ALA A 133 15.14 2.10 9.43
C ALA A 133 16.57 1.77 8.98
N ARG A 134 16.97 0.50 8.98
CA ARG A 134 18.28 0.06 8.46
C ARG A 134 18.46 0.33 6.98
N TYR A 135 17.41 0.12 6.17
CA TYR A 135 17.41 0.48 4.75
C TYR A 135 17.58 1.99 4.55
N LEU A 136 16.84 2.82 5.29
CA LEU A 136 16.97 4.27 5.23
C LEU A 136 18.34 4.78 5.69
N ASN A 137 19.02 4.05 6.58
CA ASN A 137 20.40 4.32 7.00
C ASN A 137 21.46 3.85 5.99
N GLY A 138 21.07 3.21 4.89
CA GLY A 138 21.98 2.68 3.88
C GLY A 138 22.65 1.35 4.26
N GLU A 139 22.19 0.68 5.32
CA GLU A 139 22.72 -0.62 5.75
C GLU A 139 22.19 -1.79 4.90
N ILE A 140 21.07 -1.60 4.20
CA ILE A 140 20.45 -2.58 3.32
C ILE A 140 20.50 -2.01 1.90
N SER A 141 21.01 -2.79 0.95
CA SER A 141 21.07 -2.37 -0.44
C SER A 141 19.69 -2.32 -1.09
N GLU A 142 19.55 -1.59 -2.19
CA GLU A 142 18.30 -1.57 -2.96
C GLU A 142 17.91 -2.98 -3.44
N GLU A 143 18.87 -3.78 -3.91
CA GLU A 143 18.62 -5.16 -4.35
C GLU A 143 18.09 -6.05 -3.20
N GLU A 144 18.66 -5.92 -2.01
CA GLU A 144 18.20 -6.65 -0.83
C GLU A 144 16.81 -6.16 -0.39
N TRP A 145 16.55 -4.85 -0.47
CA TRP A 145 15.24 -4.27 -0.16
C TRP A 145 14.13 -4.80 -1.07
N GLN A 146 14.37 -4.88 -2.38
CA GLN A 146 13.35 -5.35 -3.33
C GLN A 146 12.95 -6.81 -3.13
N THR A 147 13.90 -7.63 -2.67
CA THR A 147 13.68 -9.07 -2.43
C THR A 147 13.09 -9.33 -1.05
N HIS A 148 13.54 -8.60 -0.03
CA HIS A 148 13.12 -8.78 1.36
C HIS A 148 12.90 -7.40 2.01
N PRO A 149 11.78 -6.72 1.73
CA PRO A 149 11.56 -5.38 2.25
C PRO A 149 11.12 -5.39 3.73
N GLY A 150 11.21 -4.22 4.36
CA GLY A 150 10.52 -3.88 5.61
C GLY A 150 9.15 -3.25 5.33
N ILE A 151 8.63 -2.43 6.25
CA ILE A 151 7.48 -1.55 5.97
C ILE A 151 7.82 -0.57 4.84
N GLU A 152 6.92 -0.37 3.88
CA GLU A 152 7.09 0.64 2.83
C GLU A 152 7.43 2.01 3.45
N THR A 153 8.37 2.75 2.86
CA THR A 153 8.94 3.96 3.48
C THR A 153 7.88 5.01 3.85
N VAL A 154 6.88 5.23 2.99
CA VAL A 154 5.77 6.16 3.32
C VAL A 154 4.93 5.67 4.49
N TRP A 155 4.72 4.35 4.59
CA TRP A 155 3.96 3.73 5.68
C TRP A 155 4.75 3.69 6.98
N TYR A 156 6.07 3.59 6.91
CA TYR A 156 6.93 3.76 8.08
C TYR A 156 6.77 5.16 8.70
N GLU A 157 6.68 6.21 7.88
CA GLU A 157 6.37 7.56 8.37
C GLU A 157 4.97 7.64 8.99
N TRP A 158 3.94 7.13 8.31
CA TRP A 158 2.58 7.13 8.84
C TRP A 158 2.46 6.35 10.15
N PHE A 159 3.12 5.20 10.26
CA PHE A 159 3.10 4.39 11.48
C PHE A 159 3.74 5.12 12.67
N ARG A 160 4.80 5.91 12.45
CA ARG A 160 5.40 6.75 13.49
C ARG A 160 4.45 7.89 13.91
N GLU A 161 3.84 8.57 12.95
CA GLU A 161 2.89 9.65 13.25
C GLU A 161 1.65 9.16 14.01
N LEU A 162 1.14 7.98 13.62
CA LEU A 162 0.01 7.32 14.25
C LEU A 162 0.37 6.54 15.53
N LYS A 163 1.65 6.57 15.94
CA LYS A 163 2.17 5.86 17.14
C LYS A 163 1.85 4.36 17.14
N ILE A 164 1.86 3.75 15.96
CA ILE A 164 1.77 2.30 15.80
C ILE A 164 3.11 1.65 16.16
N ILE A 165 4.19 2.37 15.83
CA ILE A 165 5.60 2.05 16.14
C ILE A 165 6.27 3.20 16.88
#